data_AF-A0A2G1YKW0-F1
#
_entry.id   AF-A0A2G1YKW0-F1
#
_cell.length_a   1.000
_cell.length_b   1.000
_cell.length_c   1.000
_cell.angle_alpha   90.00
_cell.angle_beta   90.00
_cell.angle_gamma   90.00
#
_symmetry.space_group_name_H-M   'P 1'
#
loop_
_entity.id
_entity.type
_entity.pdbx_description
1 polymer ?
#
loop_
_entity_poly.entity_id
_entity_poly.type
_entity_poly.pdbx_seq_one_letter_code
_entity_poly.pdbx_strand_id
1 'polypeptide(L)' 'MPQKNITLADKAETPTGPLGDALPGGEEADPRTSGGQPPEPVEDRPNVGQVKPEDYPDQA' A
#
# COMPACT_ATOMS: atom_id res chain seq x y z
N MET A 1 10.84 4.88 -26.01
CA MET A 1 10.87 3.46 -25.56
C MET A 1 9.54 2.84 -25.95
N PRO A 2 9.52 1.68 -26.65
CA PRO A 2 8.26 1.02 -26.97
C PRO A 2 7.62 0.51 -25.67
N GLN A 3 6.37 0.89 -25.41
CA GLN A 3 5.60 0.34 -24.31
C GLN A 3 5.22 -1.10 -24.68
N LYS A 4 5.75 -2.08 -23.97
CA LYS A 4 5.32 -3.49 -24.10
C LYS A 4 3.92 -3.61 -23.50
N ASN A 5 2.99 -4.15 -24.26
CA ASN A 5 1.67 -4.51 -23.77
C ASN A 5 1.83 -5.75 -22.87
N ILE A 6 1.82 -5.54 -21.55
CA ILE A 6 1.96 -6.62 -20.56
C ILE A 6 0.72 -7.52 -20.64
N THR A 7 0.92 -8.79 -20.94
CA THR A 7 -0.13 -9.82 -20.99
C THR A 7 -0.42 -10.38 -19.60
N LEU A 8 -1.53 -11.11 -19.44
CA LEU A 8 -1.85 -11.78 -18.18
C LEU A 8 -0.80 -12.83 -17.79
N ALA A 9 -0.14 -13.45 -18.77
CA ALA A 9 0.98 -14.36 -18.54
C ALA A 9 2.23 -13.63 -18.01
N ASP A 10 2.49 -12.41 -18.50
CA ASP A 10 3.60 -11.58 -18.02
C ASP A 10 3.39 -11.05 -16.58
N LYS A 11 2.17 -11.13 -16.03
CA LYS A 11 1.85 -10.78 -14.63
C LYS A 11 2.08 -11.93 -13.64
N ALA A 12 2.25 -13.16 -14.13
CA ALA A 12 2.45 -14.34 -13.30
C ALA A 12 3.93 -14.65 -13.04
N GLU A 13 4.84 -14.06 -13.82
CA GLU A 13 6.28 -14.18 -13.61
C GLU A 13 6.81 -13.01 -12.75
N THR A 14 7.48 -13.35 -11.64
CA THR A 14 8.17 -12.37 -10.80
C THR A 14 9.18 -11.58 -11.64
N PRO A 15 9.06 -10.24 -11.74
CA PRO A 15 9.91 -9.44 -12.59
C PRO A 15 11.36 -9.56 -12.15
N THR A 16 12.27 -9.65 -13.11
CA THR A 16 13.70 -9.82 -12.84
C THR A 16 14.44 -8.52 -13.11
N GLY A 17 15.35 -8.16 -12.20
CA GLY A 17 16.24 -7.03 -12.31
C GLY A 17 17.38 -7.27 -13.32
N PRO A 18 18.17 -6.23 -13.61
CA PRO A 18 19.22 -6.29 -14.62
C PRO A 18 20.34 -7.28 -14.29
N LEU A 19 20.45 -7.72 -13.03
CA LEU A 19 21.44 -8.71 -12.57
C LEU A 19 20.84 -10.12 -12.39
N GLY A 20 19.58 -10.33 -12.77
CA GLY A 20 18.91 -11.61 -12.56
C GLY A 20 18.23 -11.74 -11.19
N ASP A 21 18.21 -10.68 -10.39
CA ASP A 21 17.55 -10.63 -9.08
C ASP A 21 16.02 -10.55 -9.20
N ALA A 22 15.29 -11.19 -8.29
CA ALA A 22 13.83 -11.06 -8.25
C ALA A 22 13.43 -9.68 -7.70
N LEU A 23 12.60 -8.95 -8.42
CA LEU A 23 12.05 -7.66 -8.03
C LEU A 23 10.67 -7.84 -7.38
N PRO A 24 10.35 -7.08 -6.32
CA PRO A 24 9.01 -7.09 -5.75
C PRO A 24 7.99 -6.49 -6.74
N GLY A 25 6.77 -7.06 -6.76
CA GLY A 25 5.62 -6.43 -7.43
C GLY A 25 5.12 -7.08 -8.72
N GLY A 26 5.57 -8.28 -9.08
CA GLY A 26 4.89 -9.09 -10.12
C GLY A 26 4.63 -10.54 -9.70
N GLU A 27 4.63 -10.80 -8.39
CA GLU A 27 3.96 -11.98 -7.86
C GLU A 27 2.45 -11.71 -7.87
N GLU A 28 1.65 -12.64 -8.37
CA GLU A 28 0.22 -12.58 -8.15
C GLU A 28 -0.05 -12.60 -6.64
N ALA A 29 -0.91 -11.69 -6.17
CA ALA A 29 -1.35 -11.71 -4.78
C ALA A 29 -1.89 -13.11 -4.46
N ASP A 30 -1.38 -13.73 -3.39
CA ASP A 30 -1.86 -15.05 -2.96
C ASP A 30 -3.38 -15.00 -2.81
N PRO A 31 -4.17 -15.80 -3.55
CA PRO A 31 -5.62 -15.74 -3.47
C PRO A 31 -6.16 -16.12 -2.08
N ARG A 32 -5.33 -16.73 -1.23
CA ARG A 32 -5.66 -17.03 0.17
C ARG A 32 -5.54 -15.81 1.08
N THR A 33 -4.87 -14.75 0.65
CA THR A 33 -4.76 -13.49 1.39
C THR A 33 -5.46 -12.39 0.60
N SER A 34 -6.53 -11.85 1.18
CA SER A 34 -7.26 -10.72 0.59
C SER A 34 -6.47 -9.42 0.76
N GLY A 35 -5.26 -9.33 0.22
CA GLY A 35 -4.39 -8.15 0.36
C GLY A 35 -4.28 -7.62 1.80
N GLY A 36 -4.10 -6.30 1.93
CA GLY A 36 -4.20 -5.60 3.20
C GLY A 36 -5.64 -5.23 3.53
N GLN A 37 -5.97 -5.15 4.82
CA GLN A 37 -7.23 -4.57 5.28
C GLN A 37 -7.29 -3.08 4.89
N PRO A 38 -8.48 -2.55 4.53
CA PRO A 38 -8.63 -1.11 4.35
C PRO A 38 -8.33 -0.38 5.66
N PRO A 39 -7.80 0.85 5.61
CA PRO A 39 -7.67 1.68 6.80
C PRO A 39 -9.02 1.85 7.50
N GLU A 40 -9.01 1.86 8.84
CA GLU A 40 -10.20 2.16 9.63
C GLU A 40 -10.70 3.60 9.32
N PRO A 41 -12.03 3.83 9.33
CA PRO A 41 -12.59 5.17 9.22
C PRO A 41 -12.03 6.10 10.29
N VAL A 42 -11.89 7.38 9.96
CA VAL A 42 -11.25 8.36 10.83
C VAL A 42 -12.00 8.49 12.15
N GLU A 43 -13.32 8.49 12.05
CA GLU A 43 -14.31 8.70 13.09
C GLU A 43 -14.38 7.54 14.09
N ASP A 44 -13.97 6.35 13.68
CA ASP A 44 -13.99 5.14 14.52
C ASP A 44 -12.73 5.01 15.39
N ARG A 45 -11.71 5.85 15.14
CA ARG A 45 -10.43 5.78 15.86
C ARG A 45 -10.55 6.41 17.25
N PRO A 46 -10.13 5.72 18.32
CA PRO A 46 -10.43 6.11 19.71
C PRO A 46 -9.86 7.48 20.12
N ASN A 47 -8.78 7.92 19.48
CA ASN A 47 -8.07 9.15 19.82
C ASN A 47 -8.37 10.33 18.89
N VAL A 48 -9.20 10.14 17.86
CA VAL A 48 -9.53 11.21 16.93
C VAL A 48 -10.50 12.18 17.59
N GLY A 49 -10.16 13.48 17.56
CA GLY A 49 -11.00 14.54 18.11
C GLY A 49 -11.06 14.60 19.64
N GLN A 50 -10.20 13.86 20.35
CA GLN A 50 -10.11 13.92 21.81
C GLN A 50 -9.65 15.29 22.34
N VAL A 51 -8.86 16.01 21.55
CA VAL A 51 -8.39 17.37 21.86
C VAL A 51 -8.91 18.33 20.82
N LYS A 52 -9.32 19.50 21.29
CA LYS A 52 -9.67 20.65 20.45
C LYS A 52 -8.48 21.60 20.38
N PRO A 53 -8.41 22.45 19.34
CA PRO A 53 -7.39 23.49 19.27
C PRO A 53 -7.32 24.37 20.53
N GLU A 54 -8.46 24.58 21.20
CA GLU A 54 -8.55 25.40 22.42
C GLU A 54 -8.00 24.70 23.67
N ASP A 55 -7.77 23.38 23.63
CA ASP A 55 -7.19 22.64 24.75
C ASP A 55 -5.66 22.80 24.82
N TYR A 56 -5.03 23.36 23.78
CA TYR A 56 -3.61 23.67 23.79
C TYR A 56 -3.34 24.90 24.65
N PRO A 57 -2.27 24.90 25.47
CA PRO A 57 -1.90 26.08 26.23
C PRO A 57 -1.48 27.21 25.30
N ASP A 58 -1.77 28.45 25.72
CA ASP A 58 -1.17 29.63 25.11
C ASP A 58 0.36 29.49 25.17
N GLN A 59 1.03 29.77 24.05
CA GLN A 59 2.48 29.75 24.02
C GLN A 59 3.02 30.76 25.05
N ALA A 60 3.74 30.25 26.06
CA ALA A 60 4.38 31.02 27.12
C ALA A 60 5.56 31.86 26.64
#